data_AF-A0A661KRF2-F1
#
_entry.id   AF-A0A661KRF2-F1
#
_cell.length_a   1.000
_cell.length_b   1.000
_cell.length_c   1.000
_cell.angle_alpha   90.00
_cell.angle_beta   90.00
_cell.angle_gamma   90.00
#
_symmetry.space_group_name_H-M   'P 1'
#
loop_
_entity.id
_entity.type
_entity.pdbx_description
1 polymer ?
#
loop_
_entity_poly.entity_id
_entity_poly.type
_entity_poly.pdbx_seq_one_letter_code
_entity_poly.pdbx_strand_id
1 'polypeptide(L)'
;MWWYSMLMLILGFIGLYMGAEWLVRGASRLAKLMGLSPLLIGLTVVAFGTSAPELLVSLVSALKGKNMIAVGNVVGSNICNIALV
;
A
#
# COMPACT_ATOMS: atom_id res chain seq x y z
N MET A 1 -23.35 -2.15 -16.03
CA MET A 1 -22.40 -2.02 -17.15
C MET A 1 -21.00 -2.33 -16.65
N TRP A 2 -20.49 -3.54 -16.93
CA TRP A 2 -19.25 -4.10 -16.35
C TRP A 2 -17.99 -3.26 -16.62
N TRP A 3 -17.93 -2.58 -17.76
CA TRP A 3 -16.81 -1.71 -18.13
C TRP A 3 -16.57 -0.55 -17.16
N TYR A 4 -17.64 0.00 -16.57
CA TYR A 4 -17.54 1.09 -15.60
C TYR A 4 -16.82 0.64 -14.32
N SER A 5 -17.19 -0.53 -13.81
CA SER A 5 -16.53 -1.12 -12.64
C SER A 5 -15.05 -1.43 -12.92
N MET A 6 -14.72 -1.90 -14.13
CA MET A 6 -13.33 -2.15 -14.53
C MET A 6 -12.51 -0.86 -14.62
N LEU A 7 -13.06 0.21 -15.19
CA LEU A 7 -12.40 1.52 -15.22
C LEU A 7 -12.15 2.07 -13.81
N MET A 8 -13.16 2.00 -12.93
CA MET A 8 -13.02 2.42 -11.54
C MET A 8 -11.94 1.63 -10.80
N LEU A 9 -11.86 0.33 -11.06
CA LEU A 9 -10.84 -0.54 -10.46
C LEU A 9 -9.45 -0.12 -10.92
N ILE A 10 -9.23 0.05 -12.23
CA ILE A 10 -7.92 0.45 -12.78
C ILE A 10 -7.50 1.83 -12.26
N LEU A 11 -8.41 2.81 -12.30
CA LEU A 11 -8.13 4.17 -11.80
C LEU A 11 -7.82 4.17 -10.29
N GLY A 12 -8.56 3.38 -9.52
CA GLY A 12 -8.31 3.22 -8.09
C GLY A 12 -6.95 2.60 -7.78
N PHE A 13 -6.58 1.56 -8.53
CA PHE A 13 -5.26 0.92 -8.40
C PHE A 13 -4.12 1.89 -8.74
N ILE A 14 -4.22 2.61 -9.86
CA ILE A 14 -3.22 3.60 -10.26
C ILE A 14 -3.12 4.70 -9.19
N GLY A 15 -4.25 5.22 -8.71
CA GLY A 15 -4.28 6.24 -7.68
C GLY A 15 -3.61 5.80 -6.37
N LEU A 16 -3.90 4.58 -5.90
CA LEU A 16 -3.27 4.01 -4.72
C LEU A 16 -1.77 3.81 -4.91
N TYR A 17 -1.35 3.25 -6.04
CA TYR A 17 0.07 3.03 -6.35
C TYR A 17 0.85 4.35 -6.41
N MET A 18 0.36 5.34 -7.15
CA MET A 18 1.03 6.63 -7.26
C MET A 18 1.05 7.38 -5.93
N GLY A 19 -0.03 7.31 -5.16
CA GLY A 19 -0.11 7.90 -3.82
C GLY A 19 0.92 7.30 -2.86
N ALA A 20 1.05 5.97 -2.85
CA ALA A 20 2.07 5.27 -2.06
C ALA A 20 3.50 5.61 -2.51
N GLU A 21 3.76 5.64 -3.81
CA GLU A 21 5.08 5.98 -4.36
C GLU A 21 5.50 7.41 -3.99
N TRP A 22 4.59 8.38 -4.10
CA TRP A 22 4.85 9.75 -3.70
C TRP A 22 5.06 9.90 -2.19
N LEU A 23 4.28 9.17 -1.38
CA LEU A 23 4.45 9.11 0.07
C LEU A 23 5.83 8.57 0.45
N VAL A 24 6.23 7.42 -0.10
CA VAL A 24 7.55 6.79 0.17
C VAL A 24 8.68 7.74 -0.22
N ARG A 25 8.63 8.33 -1.41
CA ARG A 25 9.68 9.25 -1.89
C ARG A 25 9.78 10.51 -1.03
N GLY A 26 8.64 11.13 -0.73
CA GLY A 26 8.59 12.34 0.11
C GLY A 26 9.10 12.07 1.52
N ALA A 27 8.56 11.03 2.17
CA ALA A 27 8.94 10.65 3.53
C ALA A 27 10.41 10.21 3.62
N SER A 28 10.91 9.44 2.64
CA SER A 28 12.32 9.01 2.62
C SER A 28 13.27 10.19 2.45
N ARG A 29 12.90 11.18 1.64
CA ARG A 29 13.69 12.42 1.49
C ARG A 29 13.72 13.22 2.79
N LEU A 30 12.57 13.35 3.47
CA LEU A 30 12.50 14.03 4.78
C LEU A 30 13.35 13.29 5.82
N ALA A 31 13.22 11.98 5.93
CA ALA A 31 13.99 11.18 6.88
C ALA A 31 15.51 11.30 6.63
N LYS A 32 15.93 11.34 5.36
CA LYS A 32 17.34 11.57 5.00
C LYS A 32 17.83 12.96 5.41
N LEU A 33 17.00 14.00 5.25
CA LEU A 33 17.33 15.36 5.71
C LEU A 33 17.42 15.46 7.24
N MET A 34 16.68 14.63 7.96
CA MET A 34 16.73 14.50 9.42
C MET A 34 17.94 13.67 9.92
N GLY A 35 18.80 13.18 9.02
CA GLY A 35 19.99 12.41 9.36
C GLY A 35 19.73 10.94 9.71
N LEU A 36 18.56 10.39 9.38
CA LEU A 36 18.29 8.96 9.58
C LEU A 36 19.18 8.11 8.66
N SER A 37 19.66 6.98 9.19
CA SER A 37 20.46 6.04 8.39
C SER A 37 19.62 5.39 7.29
N PRO A 38 20.22 5.02 6.15
CA PRO A 38 19.51 4.32 5.07
C PRO A 38 18.79 3.05 5.53
N LEU A 39 19.40 2.32 6.47
CA LEU A 39 18.83 1.11 7.06
C LEU A 39 17.54 1.41 7.83
N LEU A 40 17.53 2.47 8.65
CA LEU A 40 16.33 2.87 9.39
C LEU A 40 15.22 3.33 8.44
N ILE A 41 15.56 4.08 7.39
CA ILE A 41 14.60 4.51 6.36
C ILE A 41 14.00 3.30 5.64
N GLY A 42 14.82 2.32 5.27
CA GLY A 42 14.38 1.09 4.61
C GLY A 42 13.44 0.25 5.49
N LEU A 43 13.84 0.02 6.74
CA LEU A 43 13.08 -0.80 7.69
C LEU A 43 11.79 -0.15 8.20
N THR A 44 11.63 1.17 8.04
CA THR A 44 10.45 1.89 8.55
C THR A 44 9.66 2.56 7.44
N VAL A 45 10.19 3.63 6.85
CA VAL A 45 9.48 4.47 5.88
C VAL A 45 9.15 3.71 4.61
N VAL A 46 10.13 3.00 4.05
CA VAL A 46 9.93 2.25 2.81
C VAL A 46 9.00 1.07 3.06
N ALA A 47 9.32 0.25 4.06
CA ALA A 47 8.49 -0.91 4.43
C ALA A 47 7.02 -0.53 4.71
N PHE A 48 6.78 0.58 5.40
CA PHE A 48 5.42 1.05 5.67
C PHE A 48 4.74 1.57 4.40
N GLY A 49 5.44 2.37 3.61
CA GLY A 49 4.84 2.98 2.42
C GLY A 49 4.55 1.97 1.30
N THR A 50 5.33 0.90 1.17
CA THR A 50 5.02 -0.20 0.24
C THR A 50 3.77 -0.98 0.62
N SER A 51 3.40 -1.03 1.90
CA SER A 51 2.19 -1.68 2.40
C SER A 51 1.01 -0.72 2.64
N ALA A 52 1.17 0.56 2.30
CA ALA A 52 0.13 1.57 2.47
C ALA A 52 -1.11 1.32 1.59
N PRO A 53 -1.00 0.91 0.31
CA PRO A 53 -2.15 0.54 -0.50
C PRO A 53 -2.99 -0.58 0.14
N GLU A 54 -2.33 -1.63 0.60
CA GLU A 54 -2.95 -2.79 1.23
C GLU A 54 -3.66 -2.39 2.52
N LEU A 55 -3.01 -1.58 3.35
CA LEU A 55 -3.60 -1.06 4.57
C LEU A 55 -4.88 -0.28 4.27
N LEU A 56 -4.87 0.60 3.26
CA LEU A 56 -6.04 1.38 2.87
C LEU A 56 -7.16 0.49 2.33
N VAL A 57 -6.85 -0.49 1.48
CA VAL A 57 -7.84 -1.44 0.94
C VAL A 57 -8.48 -2.26 2.06
N SER A 58 -7.68 -2.78 2.98
CA SER A 58 -8.17 -3.57 4.12
C SER A 58 -8.99 -2.73 5.09
N LEU A 59 -8.55 -1.51 5.41
CA LEU A 59 -9.26 -0.59 6.29
C LEU A 59 -10.62 -0.19 5.71
N VAL A 60 -10.65 0.26 4.45
CA VAL A 60 -11.90 0.66 3.78
C VAL A 60 -12.85 -0.54 3.64
N SER A 61 -12.32 -1.73 3.38
CA SER A 61 -13.13 -2.95 3.27
C SER A 61 -13.74 -3.34 4.62
N ALA A 62 -12.98 -3.27 5.71
CA ALA A 62 -13.46 -3.53 7.06
C ALA A 62 -14.54 -2.51 7.48
N LEU A 63 -14.32 -1.22 7.22
CA LEU A 63 -15.31 -0.16 7.50
C LEU A 63 -16.61 -0.33 6.71
N LYS A 64 -16.55 -0.96 5.52
CA LYS A 64 -17.73 -1.28 4.69
C LYS A 64 -18.35 -2.63 5.03
N GLY A 65 -17.93 -3.29 6.12
CA GLY A 65 -18.42 -4.61 6.52
C GLY A 65 -17.97 -5.77 5.60
N LYS A 66 -17.02 -5.53 4.69
CA LYS A 66 -16.48 -6.52 3.75
C LYS A 66 -15.25 -7.21 4.35
N ASN A 67 -15.42 -7.82 5.51
CA ASN A 67 -14.32 -8.38 6.31
C ASN A 67 -13.51 -9.46 5.58
N MET A 68 -14.17 -10.28 4.74
CA MET A 68 -13.48 -11.29 3.93
C MET A 68 -12.49 -10.68 2.92
N ILE A 69 -12.81 -9.52 2.36
CA ILE A 69 -11.89 -8.79 1.46
C ILE A 69 -10.72 -8.23 2.27
N ALA A 70 -10.99 -7.68 3.46
CA ALA A 70 -9.95 -7.12 4.31
C ALA A 70 -8.92 -8.19 4.74
N VAL A 71 -9.40 -9.35 5.19
CA VAL A 71 -8.55 -10.49 5.58
C VAL A 71 -7.85 -11.08 4.37
N GLY A 72 -8.57 -11.29 3.26
CA GLY A 72 -7.99 -11.82 2.03
C GLY A 72 -6.86 -10.95 1.49
N ASN A 73 -7.00 -9.63 1.58
CA ASN A 73 -5.95 -8.69 1.19
C ASN A 73 -4.71 -8.82 2.10
N VAL A 74 -4.87 -8.83 3.43
CA VAL A 74 -3.71 -8.94 4.35
C VAL A 74 -2.99 -10.29 4.17
N VAL A 75 -3.75 -11.39 4.16
CA VAL A 75 -3.17 -12.74 4.06
C VAL A 75 -2.53 -12.94 2.69
N GLY A 76 -3.22 -12.56 1.61
CA GLY A 76 -2.73 -12.70 0.25
C GLY A 76 -1.46 -11.90 -0.02
N SER A 77 -1.39 -10.65 0.46
CA SER A 77 -0.21 -9.81 0.29
C SER A 77 1.00 -10.36 1.05
N ASN A 78 0.82 -10.86 2.28
CA ASN A 78 1.94 -11.49 3.01
C ASN A 78 2.44 -12.77 2.36
N ILE A 79 1.53 -13.59 1.80
CA ILE A 79 1.93 -14.77 1.03
C ILE A 79 2.74 -14.35 -0.20
N CYS A 80 2.29 -13.35 -0.97
CA CYS A 80 3.05 -12.85 -2.12
C CYS A 80 4.41 -12.29 -1.71
N ASN A 81 4.48 -11.51 -0.63
CA ASN A 81 5.72 -10.91 -0.15
C ASN A 81 6.75 -11.96 0.31
N ILE A 82 6.32 -13.14 0.75
CA ILE A 82 7.23 -14.21 1.18
C ILE A 82 7.56 -15.18 0.04
N ALA A 83 6.59 -15.47 -0.83
CA ALA A 83 6.71 -16.52 -1.84
C ALA A 83 7.22 -16.01 -3.20
N LEU A 84 7.08 -14.71 -3.50
CA LEU A 84 7.39 -14.14 -4.81
C LEU A 84 8.46 -13.04 -4.76
N VAL A 85 8.49 -12.23 -3.70
CA VAL A 85 9.44 -11.11 -3.51
C VAL A 85 10.69 -11.60 -2.79
#